data_AF-A0AAW1T3H0-F1
#
_entry.id   AF-A0AAW1T3H0-F1
#
_cell.length_a   1.000
_cell.length_b   1.000
_cell.length_c   1.000
_cell.angle_alpha   90.00
_cell.angle_beta   90.00
_cell.angle_gamma   90.00
#
_symmetry.space_group_name_H-M   'P 1'
#
loop_
_entity.id
_entity.type
_entity.pdbx_description
1 polymer ?
#
loop_
_entity_poly.entity_id
_entity_poly.type
_entity_poly.pdbx_seq_one_letter_code
_entity_poly.pdbx_strand_id
1 'polypeptide(L)'
;MDAEHERDHQPCVTRSVIQGRAAATGPATVEEAKQRLVAVLADPHMRLPDLSSEAARLAGQGGNGEADAAMQAGLSRMLTRSGGAFKALAAGVACVLQLQLLAGPWNVASDPTLQAAASGALARCGAGSLKAEVTQLSQDLGRIAAISEAVHVDIYERLSADML
;
A
#
# COMPACT_ATOMS: atom_id res chain seq x y z
N MET A 1 -62.10 7.41 14.83
CA MET A 1 -62.76 6.19 14.30
C MET A 1 -62.15 5.87 12.94
N ASP A 2 -60.83 5.75 12.82
CA ASP A 2 -59.87 4.81 13.46
C ASP A 2 -59.55 3.73 12.43
N ALA A 3 -58.43 3.92 11.75
CA ALA A 3 -57.71 2.88 11.01
C ALA A 3 -56.27 3.35 10.83
N GLU A 4 -55.54 3.37 11.94
CA GLU A 4 -54.08 3.44 11.97
C GLU A 4 -53.53 2.17 11.31
N HIS A 5 -53.01 2.32 10.08
CA HIS A 5 -52.28 1.27 9.38
C HIS A 5 -50.80 1.36 9.77
N GLU A 6 -50.51 0.73 10.90
CA GLU A 6 -49.32 -0.04 11.25
C GLU A 6 -48.25 -0.09 10.15
N ARG A 7 -47.27 0.83 10.23
CA ARG A 7 -46.02 0.73 9.48
C ARG A 7 -44.95 0.16 10.40
N ASP A 8 -44.58 -1.07 10.07
CA ASP A 8 -43.42 -1.82 10.55
C ASP A 8 -42.18 -0.94 10.70
N HIS A 9 -41.84 -0.60 11.94
CA HIS A 9 -40.50 -0.20 12.32
C HIS A 9 -39.65 -1.47 12.45
N GLN A 10 -38.99 -1.84 11.37
CA GLN A 10 -37.94 -2.85 11.35
C GLN A 10 -36.66 -2.24 11.95
N PRO A 11 -36.21 -2.63 13.16
CA PRO A 11 -34.98 -2.10 13.71
C PRO A 11 -33.79 -2.63 12.89
N CYS A 12 -32.99 -1.69 12.42
CA CYS A 12 -31.69 -1.87 11.79
C CYS A 12 -30.73 -2.60 12.74
N VAL A 13 -30.73 -3.95 12.69
CA VAL A 13 -29.79 -4.83 13.38
C VAL A 13 -28.50 -4.94 12.56
N THR A 14 -27.71 -3.88 12.46
CA THR A 14 -26.34 -3.97 11.93
C THR A 14 -25.33 -3.07 12.64
N ARG A 15 -25.74 -2.23 13.60
CA ARG A 15 -24.82 -1.27 14.25
C ARG A 15 -24.22 -1.72 15.58
N SER A 16 -24.67 -2.85 16.16
CA SER A 16 -24.28 -3.26 17.53
C SER A 16 -23.04 -4.17 17.62
N VAL A 17 -22.58 -4.80 16.53
CA VAL A 17 -21.49 -5.80 16.60
C VAL A 17 -20.09 -5.16 16.75
N ILE A 18 -19.92 -3.86 16.43
CA ILE A 18 -18.63 -3.17 16.54
C ILE A 18 -18.39 -2.63 17.97
N GLN A 19 -19.42 -2.51 18.81
CA GLN A 19 -19.34 -1.83 20.11
C GLN A 19 -19.05 -2.74 21.31
N GLY A 20 -18.97 -4.07 21.11
CA GLY A 20 -18.92 -5.05 22.21
C GLY A 20 -17.55 -5.59 22.64
N ARG A 21 -16.41 -5.08 22.12
CA ARG A 21 -15.09 -5.70 22.39
C ARG A 21 -13.96 -4.74 22.82
N ALA A 22 -14.31 -3.50 23.18
CA ALA A 22 -13.36 -2.51 23.69
C ALA A 22 -13.07 -2.63 25.21
N ALA A 23 -13.52 -3.72 25.85
CA ALA A 23 -13.27 -3.98 27.27
C ALA A 23 -12.23 -5.10 27.42
N ALA A 24 -10.93 -4.75 27.44
CA ALA A 24 -9.87 -5.49 28.16
C ALA A 24 -8.42 -5.02 27.90
N THR A 25 -8.15 -4.01 27.07
CA THR A 25 -6.78 -3.51 26.88
C THR A 25 -6.65 -2.10 27.45
N GLY A 26 -6.10 -2.01 28.68
CA GLY A 26 -5.78 -0.72 29.29
C GLY A 26 -4.77 0.07 28.45
N PRO A 27 -4.73 1.41 28.57
CA PRO A 27 -3.87 2.27 27.75
C PRO A 27 -2.38 1.86 27.80
N ALA A 28 -1.90 1.37 28.95
CA ALA A 28 -0.54 0.86 29.10
C ALA A 28 -0.25 -0.37 28.22
N THR A 29 -1.21 -1.29 28.09
CA THR A 29 -1.06 -2.51 27.27
C THR A 29 -1.00 -2.21 25.77
N VAL A 30 -1.68 -1.14 25.34
CA VAL A 30 -1.66 -0.67 23.95
C VAL A 30 -0.32 -0.02 23.62
N GLU A 31 0.21 0.84 24.50
CA GLU A 31 1.52 1.47 24.28
C GLU A 31 2.67 0.46 24.29
N GLU A 32 2.64 -0.53 25.19
CA GLU A 32 3.61 -1.63 25.16
C GLU A 32 3.51 -2.47 23.89
N ALA A 33 2.29 -2.75 23.42
CA ALA A 33 2.09 -3.48 22.17
C ALA A 33 2.54 -2.67 20.95
N LYS A 34 2.35 -1.34 20.95
CA LYS A 34 2.90 -0.45 19.92
C LYS A 34 4.42 -0.47 19.92
N GLN A 35 5.07 -0.38 21.08
CA GLN A 35 6.52 -0.44 21.19
C GLN A 35 7.08 -1.77 20.67
N ARG A 36 6.46 -2.89 21.01
CA ARG A 36 6.82 -4.21 20.47
C ARG A 36 6.59 -4.29 18.95
N LEU A 37 5.47 -3.77 18.45
CA LEU A 37 5.18 -3.75 17.03
C LEU A 37 6.23 -2.93 16.26
N VAL A 38 6.65 -1.78 16.79
CA VAL A 38 7.73 -0.97 16.19
C VAL A 38 9.03 -1.76 16.11
N ALA A 39 9.39 -2.50 17.16
CA ALA A 39 10.58 -3.35 17.15
C ALA A 39 10.46 -4.48 16.11
N VAL A 40 9.30 -5.12 16.00
CA VAL A 40 9.03 -6.16 14.98
C VAL A 40 9.10 -5.57 13.57
N LEU A 41 8.55 -4.37 13.35
CA LEU A 41 8.59 -3.70 12.04
C LEU A 41 9.98 -3.18 11.65
N ALA A 42 10.84 -2.91 12.64
CA ALA A 42 12.23 -2.48 12.41
C ALA A 42 13.17 -3.65 12.08
N ASP A 43 12.77 -4.90 12.33
CA ASP A 43 13.57 -6.08 12.05
C ASP A 43 13.49 -6.48 10.56
N PRO A 44 14.61 -6.46 9.80
CA PRO A 44 14.63 -6.87 8.39
C PRO A 44 14.38 -8.38 8.20
N HIS A 45 14.49 -9.19 9.25
CA HIS A 45 14.19 -10.62 9.25
C HIS A 45 12.85 -10.96 9.90
N MET A 46 11.99 -9.95 10.08
CA MET A 46 10.67 -10.10 10.67
C MET A 46 9.86 -11.22 10.02
N ARG A 47 9.26 -12.06 10.87
CA ARG A 47 8.40 -13.16 10.45
C ARG A 47 6.95 -12.71 10.53
N LEU A 48 6.19 -13.02 9.47
CA LEU A 48 4.77 -12.70 9.39
C LEU A 48 3.93 -13.15 10.62
N PRO A 49 4.17 -14.34 11.21
CA PRO A 49 3.45 -14.78 12.41
C PRO A 49 3.64 -13.84 13.61
N ASP A 50 4.85 -13.33 13.82
CA ASP A 50 5.18 -12.45 14.93
C ASP A 50 4.46 -11.10 14.78
N LEU A 51 4.43 -10.58 13.55
CA LEU A 51 3.65 -9.39 13.19
C LEU A 51 2.15 -9.60 13.42
N SER A 52 1.60 -10.74 12.99
CA SER A 52 0.19 -11.04 13.19
C SER A 52 -0.19 -11.18 14.67
N SER A 53 0.69 -11.75 15.50
CA SER A 53 0.42 -11.92 16.95
C SER A 53 0.44 -10.56 17.66
N GLU A 54 1.39 -9.68 17.37
CA GLU A 54 1.39 -8.33 17.96
C GLU A 54 0.22 -7.47 17.44
N ALA A 55 -0.18 -7.62 16.17
CA ALA A 55 -1.37 -6.97 15.63
C ALA A 55 -2.67 -7.48 16.27
N ALA A 56 -2.77 -8.79 16.52
CA ALA A 56 -3.91 -9.39 17.23
C ALA A 56 -3.95 -8.95 18.71
N ARG A 57 -2.80 -8.85 19.38
CA ARG A 57 -2.69 -8.25 20.73
C ARG A 57 -3.16 -6.80 20.75
N LEU A 58 -2.78 -5.98 19.76
CA LEU A 58 -3.26 -4.60 19.62
C LEU A 58 -4.78 -4.53 19.43
N ALA A 59 -5.37 -5.51 18.76
CA ALA A 59 -6.82 -5.66 18.61
C ALA A 59 -7.51 -6.23 19.87
N GLY A 60 -6.78 -6.42 20.99
CA GLY A 60 -7.31 -6.99 22.23
C GLY A 60 -7.59 -8.49 22.16
N GLN A 61 -7.01 -9.20 21.18
CA GLN A 61 -7.17 -10.65 20.98
C GLN A 61 -5.91 -11.45 21.35
N GLY A 62 -5.08 -10.91 22.23
CA GLY A 62 -3.80 -11.52 22.60
C GLY A 62 -3.95 -12.94 23.14
N GLY A 63 -3.17 -13.87 22.60
CA GLY A 63 -3.16 -15.28 23.03
C GLY A 63 -4.26 -16.15 22.43
N ASN A 64 -5.10 -15.60 21.53
CA ASN A 64 -6.07 -16.39 20.78
C ASN A 64 -5.45 -16.86 19.44
N GLY A 65 -5.06 -18.13 19.37
CA GLY A 65 -4.46 -18.72 18.17
C GLY A 65 -5.34 -18.61 16.91
N GLU A 66 -6.67 -18.58 17.04
CA GLU A 66 -7.57 -18.37 15.90
C GLU A 66 -7.53 -16.92 15.39
N ALA A 67 -7.42 -15.94 16.30
CA ALA A 67 -7.30 -14.53 15.94
C ALA A 67 -5.95 -14.24 15.28
N ASP A 68 -4.88 -14.84 15.79
CA ASP A 68 -3.53 -14.77 15.21
C ASP A 68 -3.54 -15.39 13.80
N ALA A 69 -4.12 -16.58 13.61
CA ALA A 69 -4.22 -17.24 12.31
C ALA A 69 -5.08 -16.43 11.31
N ALA A 70 -6.21 -15.88 11.75
CA ALA A 70 -7.07 -15.04 10.92
C ALA A 70 -6.36 -13.74 10.49
N MET A 71 -5.61 -13.11 11.41
CA MET A 71 -4.80 -11.93 11.13
C MET A 71 -3.67 -12.26 10.15
N GLN A 72 -2.94 -13.36 10.39
CA GLN A 72 -1.89 -13.85 9.50
C GLN A 72 -2.44 -14.13 8.09
N ALA A 73 -3.61 -14.78 7.99
CA ALA A 73 -4.27 -15.04 6.71
C ALA A 73 -4.75 -13.75 6.02
N GLY A 74 -5.16 -12.73 6.78
CA GLY A 74 -5.49 -11.39 6.27
C GLY A 74 -4.26 -10.69 5.70
N LEU A 75 -3.19 -10.59 6.49
CA LEU A 75 -1.91 -10.01 6.08
C LEU A 75 -1.33 -10.75 4.87
N SER A 76 -1.33 -12.09 4.89
CA SER A 76 -0.86 -12.91 3.77
C SER A 76 -1.66 -12.61 2.50
N ARG A 77 -3.00 -12.51 2.57
CA ARG A 77 -3.84 -12.15 1.41
C ARG A 77 -3.53 -10.74 0.90
N MET A 78 -3.27 -9.78 1.78
CA MET A 78 -2.89 -8.42 1.38
C MET A 78 -1.52 -8.38 0.68
N LEU A 79 -0.57 -9.18 1.17
CA LEU A 79 0.80 -9.25 0.66
C LEU A 79 0.97 -10.21 -0.52
N THR A 80 0.02 -11.11 -0.77
CA THR A 80 0.05 -11.96 -1.95
C THR A 80 0.04 -11.10 -3.21
N ARG A 81 0.86 -11.47 -4.19
CA ARG A 81 1.04 -10.73 -5.45
C ARG A 81 -0.27 -10.54 -6.24
N SER A 82 -1.22 -11.46 -6.07
CA SER A 82 -2.56 -11.39 -6.68
C SER A 82 -3.56 -10.54 -5.89
N GLY A 83 -3.23 -10.16 -4.65
CA GLY A 83 -4.07 -9.39 -3.75
C GLY A 83 -4.34 -7.98 -4.27
N GLY A 84 -5.53 -7.45 -3.98
CA GLY A 84 -5.94 -6.11 -4.41
C GLY A 84 -5.01 -5.00 -3.90
N ALA A 85 -4.52 -5.12 -2.66
CA ALA A 85 -3.58 -4.17 -2.07
C ALA A 85 -2.24 -4.15 -2.83
N PHE A 86 -1.64 -5.31 -3.10
CA PHE A 86 -0.41 -5.39 -3.89
C PHE A 86 -0.62 -4.88 -5.32
N LYS A 87 -1.75 -5.19 -5.97
CA LYS A 87 -2.09 -4.65 -7.29
C LYS A 87 -2.22 -3.13 -7.29
N ALA A 88 -2.87 -2.55 -6.28
CA ALA A 88 -2.98 -1.10 -6.13
C ALA A 88 -1.61 -0.44 -5.90
N LEU A 89 -0.75 -1.07 -5.09
CA LEU A 89 0.64 -0.65 -4.91
C LEU A 89 1.41 -0.69 -6.23
N ALA A 90 1.40 -1.82 -6.92
CA ALA A 90 2.10 -2.00 -8.19
C ALA A 90 1.62 -1.02 -9.26
N ALA A 91 0.30 -0.79 -9.37
CA ALA A 91 -0.27 0.19 -10.28
C ALA A 91 0.14 1.62 -9.92
N GLY A 92 0.15 1.97 -8.63
CA GLY A 92 0.59 3.29 -8.15
C GLY A 92 2.07 3.54 -8.47
N VAL A 93 2.94 2.58 -8.17
CA VAL A 93 4.37 2.66 -8.50
C VAL A 93 4.60 2.75 -10.00
N ALA A 94 3.93 1.91 -10.80
CA ALA A 94 4.03 1.95 -12.25
C ALA A 94 3.58 3.30 -12.84
N CYS A 95 2.48 3.86 -12.33
CA CYS A 95 1.99 5.18 -12.74
C CYS A 95 3.02 6.29 -12.46
N VAL A 96 3.65 6.27 -11.28
CA VAL A 96 4.71 7.24 -10.97
C VAL A 96 5.93 7.03 -11.85
N LEU A 97 6.38 5.80 -12.07
CA LEU A 97 7.50 5.51 -12.96
C LEU A 97 7.24 6.03 -14.38
N GLN A 98 6.05 5.77 -14.93
CA GLN A 98 5.65 6.26 -16.25
C GLN A 98 5.66 7.79 -16.30
N LEU A 99 5.08 8.46 -15.30
CA LEU A 99 5.07 9.91 -15.22
C LEU A 99 6.49 10.48 -15.18
N GLN A 100 7.39 9.86 -14.41
CA GLN A 100 8.77 10.34 -14.28
C GLN A 100 9.63 10.06 -15.53
N LEU A 101 9.44 8.92 -16.18
CA LEU A 101 10.16 8.57 -17.40
C LEU A 101 9.70 9.41 -18.60
N LEU A 102 8.39 9.69 -18.72
CA LEU A 102 7.84 10.51 -19.80
C LEU A 102 8.18 11.99 -19.66
N ALA A 103 8.15 12.54 -18.44
CA ALA A 103 8.56 13.91 -18.19
C ALA A 103 10.08 14.10 -18.32
N GLY A 104 10.84 13.00 -18.28
CA GLY A 104 12.29 12.98 -18.12
C GLY A 104 12.66 13.05 -16.62
N PRO A 105 13.52 12.14 -16.12
CA PRO A 105 13.81 12.02 -14.70
C PRO A 105 14.41 13.29 -14.08
N TRP A 106 15.00 14.16 -14.91
CA TRP A 106 15.58 15.44 -14.51
C TRP A 106 14.56 16.55 -14.31
N ASN A 107 13.40 16.47 -14.96
CA ASN A 107 12.36 17.51 -14.93
C ASN A 107 11.38 17.31 -13.77
N VAL A 108 11.27 16.09 -13.26
CA VAL A 108 10.37 15.79 -12.14
C VAL A 108 10.82 16.50 -10.87
N ALA A 109 12.14 16.63 -10.63
CA ALA A 109 12.67 17.32 -9.45
C ALA A 109 12.37 18.83 -9.45
N SER A 110 12.29 19.43 -10.64
CA SER A 110 12.10 20.86 -10.84
C SER A 110 10.63 21.27 -11.01
N ASP A 111 9.73 20.33 -11.37
CA ASP A 111 8.31 20.60 -11.53
C ASP A 111 7.49 20.25 -10.26
N PRO A 112 6.95 21.25 -9.54
CA PRO A 112 6.16 21.02 -8.33
C PRO A 112 4.84 20.28 -8.61
N THR A 113 4.28 20.40 -9.81
CA THR A 113 3.02 19.73 -10.18
C THR A 113 3.24 18.22 -10.37
N LEU A 114 4.33 17.83 -11.02
CA LEU A 114 4.72 16.43 -11.16
C LEU A 114 5.09 15.82 -9.82
N GLN A 115 5.78 16.56 -8.95
CA GLN A 115 6.05 16.15 -7.56
C GLN A 115 4.77 15.89 -6.77
N ALA A 116 3.79 16.79 -6.87
CA ALA A 116 2.50 16.63 -6.21
C ALA A 116 1.72 15.43 -6.77
N ALA A 117 1.71 15.24 -8.08
CA ALA A 117 1.05 14.11 -8.74
C ALA A 117 1.67 12.77 -8.32
N ALA A 118 3.01 12.67 -8.32
CA ALA A 118 3.73 11.47 -7.88
C ALA A 118 3.47 11.16 -6.40
N SER A 119 3.55 12.17 -5.53
CA SER A 119 3.29 12.02 -4.08
C SER A 119 1.84 11.61 -3.83
N GLY A 120 0.88 12.21 -4.55
CA GLY A 120 -0.53 11.86 -4.46
C GLY A 120 -0.83 10.44 -4.94
N ALA A 121 -0.20 10.00 -6.04
CA ALA A 121 -0.36 8.64 -6.54
C ALA A 121 0.15 7.59 -5.54
N LEU A 122 1.32 7.82 -4.93
CA LEU A 122 1.87 6.94 -3.90
C LEU A 122 1.06 6.98 -2.60
N ALA A 123 0.59 8.15 -2.17
CA ALA A 123 -0.25 8.28 -0.99
C ALA A 123 -1.55 7.48 -1.11
N ARG A 124 -2.19 7.48 -2.30
CA ARG A 124 -3.43 6.71 -2.54
C ARG A 124 -3.25 5.20 -2.42
N CYS A 125 -2.06 4.66 -2.67
CA CYS A 125 -1.76 3.25 -2.50
C CYS A 125 -1.01 2.94 -1.19
N GLY A 126 -0.88 3.91 -0.28
CA GLY A 126 -0.20 3.73 1.01
C GLY A 126 1.32 3.67 0.93
N ALA A 127 1.91 4.02 -0.21
CA ALA A 127 3.35 3.95 -0.49
C ALA A 127 4.04 5.31 -0.48
N GLY A 128 3.48 6.29 0.23
CA GLY A 128 4.04 7.65 0.29
C GLY A 128 5.49 7.70 0.76
N SER A 129 5.90 6.76 1.63
CA SER A 129 7.29 6.63 2.09
C SER A 129 8.25 6.15 1.00
N LEU A 130 7.78 5.45 -0.04
CA LEU A 130 8.62 4.89 -1.12
C LEU A 130 8.98 5.93 -2.19
N LYS A 131 8.64 7.20 -1.98
CA LYS A 131 8.82 8.25 -3.00
C LYS A 131 10.28 8.39 -3.43
N ALA A 132 11.22 8.34 -2.50
CA ALA A 132 12.64 8.49 -2.79
C ALA A 132 13.15 7.31 -3.63
N GLU A 133 12.78 6.09 -3.26
CA GLU A 133 13.17 4.84 -3.90
C GLU A 133 12.58 4.74 -5.31
N VAL A 134 11.31 5.08 -5.49
CA VAL A 134 10.66 5.10 -6.82
C VAL A 134 11.30 6.15 -7.73
N THR A 135 11.71 7.28 -7.16
CA THR A 135 12.43 8.33 -7.90
C THR A 135 13.84 7.89 -8.28
N GLN A 136 14.56 7.21 -7.38
CA GLN A 136 15.86 6.64 -7.69
C GLN A 136 15.76 5.59 -8.80
N LEU A 137 14.77 4.70 -8.72
CA LEU A 137 14.52 3.67 -9.73
C LEU A 137 14.22 4.28 -11.11
N SER A 138 13.43 5.36 -11.18
CA SER A 138 13.14 6.02 -12.45
C SER A 138 14.39 6.63 -13.08
N GLN A 139 15.29 7.20 -12.27
CA GLN A 139 16.57 7.74 -12.73
C GLN A 139 17.47 6.63 -13.27
N ASP A 140 17.56 5.49 -12.57
CA ASP A 140 18.39 4.36 -13.00
C ASP A 140 17.84 3.72 -14.29
N LEU A 141 16.51 3.57 -14.41
CA LEU A 141 15.87 3.14 -15.66
C LEU A 141 16.11 4.12 -16.81
N GLY A 142 16.04 5.42 -16.55
CA GLY A 142 16.35 6.44 -17.55
C GLY A 142 17.80 6.37 -18.05
N ARG A 143 18.76 6.09 -17.16
CA ARG A 143 20.17 5.88 -17.54
C ARG A 143 20.34 4.63 -18.40
N ILE A 144 19.71 3.52 -18.02
CA ILE A 144 19.76 2.27 -18.78
C ILE A 144 19.15 2.46 -20.17
N ALA A 145 18.02 3.17 -20.27
CA ALA A 145 17.39 3.51 -21.54
C ALA A 145 18.33 4.34 -22.42
N ALA A 146 18.94 5.40 -21.88
CA ALA A 146 19.89 6.24 -22.61
C ALA A 146 21.12 5.46 -23.12
N ILE A 147 21.68 4.57 -22.31
CA ILE A 147 22.78 3.69 -22.73
C ILE A 147 22.31 2.74 -23.84
N SER A 148 21.13 2.15 -23.67
CA SER A 148 20.56 1.23 -24.67
C SER A 148 20.31 1.94 -26.00
N GLU A 149 19.81 3.17 -25.97
CA GLU A 149 19.64 4.00 -27.15
C GLU A 149 20.97 4.33 -27.82
N ALA A 150 21.99 4.74 -27.04
CA ALA A 150 23.31 5.05 -27.57
C ALA A 150 23.98 3.84 -28.25
N VAL A 151 23.81 2.63 -27.72
CA VAL A 151 24.37 1.40 -28.29
C VAL A 151 23.65 0.98 -29.57
N HIS A 152 22.33 1.19 -29.65
CA HIS A 152 21.52 0.73 -30.77
C HIS A 152 21.16 1.84 -31.77
N VAL A 153 21.79 3.02 -31.67
CA VAL A 153 21.45 4.20 -32.49
C VAL A 153 21.53 3.88 -33.99
N ASP A 154 22.60 3.21 -34.42
CA ASP A 154 22.79 2.81 -35.83
C ASP A 154 21.69 1.86 -36.33
N ILE A 155 21.14 1.02 -35.44
CA ILE A 155 20.05 0.10 -35.79
C ILE A 155 18.73 0.89 -35.93
N TYR A 156 18.47 1.84 -35.04
CA TYR A 156 17.29 2.71 -35.11
C TYR A 156 17.33 3.65 -36.31
N GLU A 157 18.50 4.17 -36.67
CA GLU A 157 18.67 4.98 -37.88
C GLU A 157 18.39 4.17 -39.15
N ARG A 158 18.87 2.92 -39.23
CA ARG A 158 18.58 2.03 -40.37
C ARG A 158 17.11 1.65 -40.45
N LEU A 159 16.49 1.29 -39.33
CA LEU A 159 15.05 0.98 -39.26
C LEU A 159 14.19 2.18 -39.67
N SER A 160 14.56 3.39 -39.25
CA SER A 160 13.79 4.59 -39.59
C SER A 160 13.98 5.00 -41.05
N ALA A 161 15.17 4.81 -41.63
CA ALA A 161 15.43 5.02 -43.05
C ALA A 161 14.67 4.05 -43.97
N ASP A 162 14.46 2.79 -43.55
CA ASP A 162 13.69 1.81 -44.31
C ASP A 162 12.16 2.04 -44.24
N MET A 163 11.68 2.81 -43.25
CA MET A 163 10.25 3.11 -43.05
C MET A 163 9.77 4.41 -43.70
N LEU A 164 10.69 5.31 -44.05
CA LEU A 164 10.41 6.62 -44.68
C LEU A 164 10.66 6.56 -46.20
#